data_AF-A0A3D0DL80-F1
#
_entry.id   AF-A0A3D0DL80-F1
#
_cell.length_a   1.000
_cell.length_b   1.000
_cell.length_c   1.000
_cell.angle_alpha   90.00
_cell.angle_beta   90.00
_cell.angle_gamma   90.00
#
_symmetry.space_group_name_H-M   'P 1'
#
loop_
_entity.id
_entity.type
_entity.pdbx_description
1 polymer ?
#
loop_
_entity_poly.entity_id
_entity_poly.type
_entity_poly.pdbx_seq_one_letter_code
_entity_poly.pdbx_strand_id
1 'polypeptide(L)'
;CMLAFVVLFATSTSANAAEWRQKGSKWQYVKDNGKIVKSKWKLIDGRWYYFDKKGYMVTGLKKISGNTYYFCPKTKGSTRVGQRMNGWQLVDGKYMYFGYTSGIYMPEYSSYEAGSIKGIDVSEYQGNMNWSKVKKQGMDFAIIRIGHGNHNIDPYFRVNMINANAAGLKTGVYFYSTAKSTSASKKDAQWVIQQMRGYNVSYPVCLDLEDNSQIYLGKAKITKIAKAFLDEIAAAGYTPMIYANENWANNYVDMSKLPGVYRWIARYSGEYDTSISRDIWQAGSTIVLDGVDVNTVDIDFCYRDFSKIVTPRTKPKSSYKTNKKGFKQSAMGIWYDKGDGSFPYSCWMSIGGRVYYFDKDGYLTSGWLKTGTGIYYINEDGTRAENQWIADEGIYYAGRDGKIVYGWNVINNKKYYMNEIGKVQIGWIDVDGEMYYMSSTGSLVKNRWIKSDGNKYYLTPDGTAARGKYNIAGEEYYFKEDGTLAVNAEIDGYVTDENGLIMTNANDKKSAD
;
A
#
# COMPACT_ATOMS: atom_id res chain seq x y z
N CYS A 1 -83.20 18.81 25.23
CA CYS A 1 -82.60 19.26 23.96
C CYS A 1 -81.48 18.32 23.56
N MET A 2 -81.57 17.78 22.34
CA MET A 2 -80.50 17.53 21.35
C MET A 2 -79.23 16.79 21.77
N LEU A 3 -78.59 15.92 20.97
CA LEU A 3 -78.88 15.19 19.73
C LEU A 3 -77.63 14.28 19.57
N ALA A 4 -77.82 13.05 19.09
CA ALA A 4 -76.90 12.18 18.33
C ALA A 4 -75.38 12.16 18.62
N PHE A 5 -74.80 10.95 18.74
CA PHE A 5 -73.88 10.39 17.74
C PHE A 5 -73.56 8.92 18.11
N VAL A 6 -74.22 7.98 17.44
CA VAL A 6 -73.79 6.58 17.41
C VAL A 6 -72.73 6.49 16.33
N VAL A 7 -71.45 6.56 16.72
CA VAL A 7 -70.33 6.26 15.82
C VAL A 7 -70.19 4.75 15.73
N LEU A 8 -70.51 4.23 14.55
CA LEU A 8 -70.23 2.86 14.13
C LEU A 8 -68.71 2.63 14.21
N PHE A 9 -68.24 1.80 15.14
CA PHE A 9 -66.86 1.32 15.11
C PHE A 9 -66.71 0.39 13.90
N ALA A 10 -66.14 0.90 12.81
CA ALA A 10 -65.56 0.07 11.78
C ALA A 10 -64.38 -0.69 12.40
N THR A 11 -64.53 -2.00 12.58
CA THR A 11 -63.42 -2.89 12.91
C THR A 11 -62.41 -2.82 11.78
N SER A 12 -61.31 -2.09 11.97
CA SER A 12 -60.12 -2.25 11.14
C SER A 12 -59.58 -3.65 11.43
N THR A 13 -59.93 -4.59 10.57
CA THR A 13 -59.22 -5.86 10.52
C THR A 13 -57.76 -5.53 10.22
N SER A 14 -56.87 -5.80 11.18
CA SER A 14 -55.44 -5.79 10.92
C SER A 14 -55.18 -6.77 9.78
N ALA A 15 -54.85 -6.25 8.61
CA ALA A 15 -54.37 -7.08 7.51
C ALA A 15 -53.07 -7.72 8.00
N ASN A 16 -53.12 -9.00 8.34
CA ASN A 16 -51.93 -9.75 8.72
C ASN A 16 -50.92 -9.66 7.57
N ALA A 17 -49.64 -9.41 7.88
CA ALA A 17 -48.62 -9.47 6.85
C ALA A 17 -48.51 -10.91 6.30
N ALA A 18 -48.14 -11.05 5.02
CA ALA A 18 -47.86 -12.38 4.46
C ALA A 18 -46.67 -13.01 5.20
N GLU A 19 -46.77 -14.30 5.53
CA GLU A 19 -45.84 -14.97 6.43
C GLU A 19 -45.53 -16.41 6.02
N TRP A 20 -44.35 -16.88 6.43
CA TRP A 20 -44.01 -18.30 6.41
C TRP A 20 -44.57 -18.98 7.66
N ARG A 21 -45.34 -20.06 7.46
CA ARG A 21 -45.90 -20.88 8.55
C ARG A 21 -45.35 -22.29 8.51
N GLN A 22 -44.65 -22.69 9.57
CA GLN A 22 -44.16 -24.05 9.74
C GLN A 22 -45.24 -24.97 10.33
N LYS A 23 -45.38 -26.18 9.77
CA LYS A 23 -46.21 -27.27 10.29
C LYS A 23 -45.39 -28.56 10.31
N GLY A 24 -44.91 -28.95 11.49
CA GLY A 24 -43.95 -30.03 11.63
C GLY A 24 -42.66 -29.74 10.85
N SER A 25 -42.25 -30.63 9.95
CA SER A 25 -41.08 -30.45 9.09
C SER A 25 -41.35 -29.68 7.79
N LYS A 26 -42.60 -29.27 7.53
CA LYS A 26 -43.03 -28.65 6.27
C LYS A 26 -43.36 -27.17 6.45
N TRP A 27 -43.26 -26.41 5.38
CA TRP A 27 -43.51 -24.97 5.35
C TRP A 27 -44.66 -24.62 4.40
N GLN A 28 -45.48 -23.65 4.79
CA GLN A 28 -46.53 -23.04 3.96
C GLN A 28 -46.30 -21.54 3.91
N TYR A 29 -46.76 -20.88 2.85
CA TYR A 29 -46.78 -19.42 2.79
C TYR A 29 -48.23 -18.93 2.85
N VAL A 30 -48.52 -18.12 3.87
CA VAL A 30 -49.81 -17.51 4.13
C VAL A 30 -49.77 -16.10 3.55
N LYS A 31 -50.70 -15.77 2.66
CA LYS A 31 -50.82 -14.42 2.12
C LYS A 31 -51.43 -13.48 3.15
N ASP A 32 -51.34 -12.19 2.86
CA ASP A 32 -51.96 -11.10 3.62
C ASP A 32 -53.45 -11.31 3.97
N ASN A 33 -54.21 -11.87 3.03
CA ASN A 33 -55.62 -12.24 3.21
C ASN A 33 -55.86 -13.56 3.96
N GLY A 34 -54.86 -14.09 4.66
CA GLY A 34 -54.92 -15.34 5.41
C GLY A 34 -54.98 -16.62 4.55
N LYS A 35 -55.08 -16.52 3.21
CA LYS A 35 -55.13 -17.69 2.33
C LYS A 35 -53.71 -18.21 2.05
N ILE A 36 -53.54 -19.53 2.14
CA ILE A 36 -52.27 -20.18 1.78
C ILE A 36 -52.06 -20.30 0.26
N VAL A 37 -50.80 -20.26 -0.15
CA VAL A 37 -50.38 -20.54 -1.54
C VAL A 37 -50.45 -22.05 -1.81
N LYS A 38 -51.08 -22.45 -2.92
CA LYS A 38 -51.24 -23.86 -3.34
C LYS A 38 -51.09 -24.00 -4.85
N SER A 39 -50.50 -25.12 -5.29
CA SER A 39 -50.34 -25.55 -6.69
C SER A 39 -49.78 -24.46 -7.62
N LYS A 40 -48.87 -23.61 -7.14
CA LYS A 40 -48.35 -22.50 -7.94
C LYS A 40 -46.95 -22.05 -7.52
N TRP A 41 -46.30 -21.39 -8.47
CA TRP A 41 -45.10 -20.62 -8.25
C TRP A 41 -45.39 -19.36 -7.45
N LYS A 42 -44.44 -18.95 -6.61
CA LYS A 42 -44.48 -17.68 -5.91
C LYS A 42 -43.06 -17.14 -5.74
N LEU A 43 -42.87 -15.88 -6.12
CA LEU A 43 -41.69 -15.10 -5.79
C LEU A 43 -41.88 -14.51 -4.38
N ILE A 44 -40.93 -14.78 -3.48
CA ILE A 44 -40.92 -14.34 -2.09
C ILE A 44 -39.49 -13.87 -1.81
N ASP A 45 -39.32 -12.60 -1.43
CA ASP A 45 -38.01 -12.00 -1.12
C ASP A 45 -36.95 -12.24 -2.23
N GLY A 46 -37.36 -12.06 -3.49
CA GLY A 46 -36.50 -12.26 -4.65
C GLY A 46 -36.20 -13.72 -5.00
N ARG A 47 -36.83 -14.69 -4.33
CA ARG A 47 -36.58 -16.13 -4.51
C ARG A 47 -37.84 -16.85 -5.00
N TRP A 48 -37.68 -17.71 -5.99
CA TRP A 48 -38.78 -18.51 -6.52
C TRP A 48 -39.00 -19.77 -5.68
N TYR A 49 -40.24 -20.00 -5.29
CA TYR A 49 -40.71 -21.20 -4.59
C TYR A 49 -41.88 -21.81 -5.35
N TYR A 50 -42.11 -23.10 -5.12
CA TYR A 50 -43.31 -23.79 -5.59
C TYR A 50 -44.02 -24.48 -4.42
N PHE A 51 -45.35 -24.39 -4.42
CA PHE A 51 -46.20 -24.99 -3.40
C PHE A 51 -47.04 -26.11 -4.01
N ASP A 52 -47.07 -27.26 -3.34
CA ASP A 52 -47.83 -28.42 -3.77
C ASP A 52 -49.36 -28.22 -3.65
N LYS A 53 -50.14 -29.26 -4.00
CA LYS A 53 -51.61 -29.24 -3.92
C LYS A 53 -52.15 -29.00 -2.51
N LYS A 54 -51.39 -29.39 -1.48
CA LYS A 54 -51.73 -29.19 -0.06
C LYS A 54 -51.24 -27.83 0.46
N GLY A 55 -50.45 -27.10 -0.33
CA GLY A 55 -49.88 -25.80 0.01
C GLY A 55 -48.57 -25.88 0.77
N TYR A 56 -47.87 -27.02 0.71
CA TYR A 56 -46.54 -27.16 1.28
C TYR A 56 -45.48 -26.78 0.24
N MET A 57 -44.48 -26.01 0.66
CA MET A 57 -43.29 -25.69 -0.11
C MET A 57 -42.56 -26.98 -0.49
N VAL A 58 -42.21 -27.12 -1.76
CA VAL A 58 -41.48 -28.29 -2.26
C VAL A 58 -39.97 -28.12 -2.08
N THR A 59 -39.26 -29.25 -1.97
CA THR A 59 -37.80 -29.36 -1.94
C THR A 59 -37.36 -30.50 -2.84
N GLY A 60 -36.07 -30.53 -3.22
CA GLY A 60 -35.47 -31.54 -4.08
C GLY A 60 -35.92 -31.43 -5.55
N LEU A 61 -35.70 -32.49 -6.33
CA LEU A 61 -36.13 -32.57 -7.71
C LEU A 61 -37.67 -32.66 -7.80
N LYS A 62 -38.25 -31.84 -8.67
CA LYS A 62 -39.70 -31.86 -8.96
C LYS A 62 -39.97 -31.61 -10.43
N LYS A 63 -40.91 -32.40 -10.97
CA LYS A 63 -41.50 -32.16 -12.29
C LYS A 63 -42.74 -31.28 -12.14
N ILE A 64 -42.73 -30.09 -12.74
CA ILE A 64 -43.80 -29.10 -12.68
C ILE A 64 -44.13 -28.71 -14.12
N SER A 65 -45.37 -28.99 -14.54
CA SER A 65 -45.85 -28.67 -15.89
C SER A 65 -44.91 -29.15 -17.01
N GLY A 66 -44.49 -30.42 -16.93
CA GLY A 66 -43.61 -31.06 -17.93
C GLY A 66 -42.11 -30.82 -17.71
N ASN A 67 -41.71 -29.74 -17.04
CA ASN A 67 -40.31 -29.37 -16.81
C ASN A 67 -39.78 -29.85 -15.46
N THR A 68 -38.50 -30.21 -15.40
CA THR A 68 -37.83 -30.62 -14.16
C THR A 68 -37.10 -29.43 -13.54
N TYR A 69 -37.29 -29.23 -12.24
CA TYR A 69 -36.66 -28.18 -11.44
C TYR A 69 -36.01 -28.79 -10.20
N TYR A 70 -34.98 -28.13 -9.69
CA TYR A 70 -34.39 -28.47 -8.40
C TYR A 70 -34.67 -27.36 -7.38
N PHE A 71 -35.17 -27.76 -6.23
CA PHE A 71 -35.43 -26.87 -5.11
C PHE A 71 -34.46 -27.21 -3.98
N CYS A 72 -33.82 -26.20 -3.41
CA CYS A 72 -32.82 -26.36 -2.36
C CYS A 72 -33.34 -27.30 -1.26
N PRO A 73 -32.66 -28.43 -0.98
CA PRO A 73 -33.07 -29.34 0.07
C PRO A 73 -32.86 -28.72 1.45
N LYS A 74 -33.40 -29.36 2.49
CA LYS A 74 -33.13 -28.95 3.87
C LYS A 74 -31.72 -29.41 4.26
N THR A 75 -30.71 -28.56 4.09
CA THR A 75 -29.38 -28.72 4.70
C THR A 75 -29.30 -27.95 6.01
N LYS A 76 -28.48 -28.42 6.96
CA LYS A 76 -28.29 -27.72 8.24
C LYS A 76 -27.63 -26.37 7.96
N GLY A 77 -28.27 -25.26 8.35
CA GLY A 77 -27.77 -23.89 8.15
C GLY A 77 -28.33 -23.15 6.94
N SER A 78 -28.95 -23.82 5.96
CA SER A 78 -29.45 -23.14 4.77
C SER A 78 -30.68 -22.26 5.04
N THR A 79 -30.63 -21.01 4.59
CA THR A 79 -31.77 -20.08 4.51
C THR A 79 -32.44 -20.09 3.13
N ARG A 80 -31.97 -20.93 2.19
CA ARG A 80 -32.53 -21.10 0.84
C ARG A 80 -33.44 -22.31 0.71
N VAL A 81 -33.74 -23.04 1.79
CA VAL A 81 -34.57 -24.26 1.73
C VAL A 81 -35.85 -24.02 0.92
N GLY A 82 -36.06 -24.84 -0.11
CA GLY A 82 -37.20 -24.75 -1.03
C GLY A 82 -37.11 -23.67 -2.11
N GLN A 83 -36.04 -22.87 -2.16
CA GLN A 83 -35.78 -21.98 -3.28
C GLN A 83 -35.46 -22.81 -4.53
N ARG A 84 -36.02 -22.40 -5.67
CA ARG A 84 -35.67 -22.93 -6.99
C ARG A 84 -34.22 -22.57 -7.34
N MET A 85 -33.42 -23.59 -7.55
CA MET A 85 -32.01 -23.49 -7.90
C MET A 85 -31.82 -23.22 -9.39
N ASN A 86 -30.66 -22.69 -9.72
CA ASN A 86 -30.18 -22.41 -11.08
C ASN A 86 -28.67 -22.67 -11.14
N GLY A 87 -28.10 -22.68 -12.34
CA GLY A 87 -26.72 -23.07 -12.57
C GLY A 87 -26.46 -24.55 -12.28
N TRP A 88 -25.19 -24.87 -12.09
CA TRP A 88 -24.72 -26.21 -11.75
C TRP A 88 -25.06 -26.58 -10.32
N GLN A 89 -25.65 -27.77 -10.13
CA GLN A 89 -26.05 -28.30 -8.83
C GLN A 89 -25.60 -29.75 -8.67
N LEU A 90 -25.16 -30.11 -7.46
CA LEU A 90 -24.90 -31.49 -7.09
C LEU A 90 -26.19 -32.11 -6.56
N VAL A 91 -26.75 -33.07 -7.29
CA VAL A 91 -28.01 -33.74 -6.96
C VAL A 91 -27.77 -35.25 -6.96
N ASP A 92 -27.89 -35.87 -5.78
CA ASP A 92 -27.69 -37.31 -5.58
C ASP A 92 -26.38 -37.84 -6.22
N GLY A 93 -25.29 -37.09 -6.05
CA GLY A 93 -23.95 -37.43 -6.57
C GLY A 93 -23.74 -37.10 -8.05
N LYS A 94 -24.71 -36.49 -8.73
CA LYS A 94 -24.61 -36.10 -10.15
C LYS A 94 -24.64 -34.60 -10.31
N TYR A 95 -23.80 -34.07 -11.19
CA TYR A 95 -23.84 -32.65 -11.55
C TYR A 95 -24.93 -32.43 -12.60
N MET A 96 -25.88 -31.55 -12.29
CA MET A 96 -27.01 -31.22 -13.16
C MET A 96 -27.05 -29.71 -13.38
N TYR A 97 -27.18 -29.29 -14.63
CA TYR A 97 -27.33 -27.87 -14.95
C TYR A 97 -28.80 -27.47 -15.03
N PHE A 98 -29.16 -26.41 -14.31
CA PHE A 98 -30.48 -25.78 -14.35
C PHE A 98 -30.34 -24.39 -14.97
N GLY A 99 -31.04 -24.13 -16.08
CA GLY A 99 -30.88 -22.90 -16.84
C GLY A 99 -30.92 -21.64 -15.97
N TYR A 100 -29.98 -20.71 -16.15
CA TYR A 100 -29.77 -19.61 -15.20
C TYR A 100 -31.04 -18.79 -14.92
N THR A 101 -31.77 -18.44 -15.98
CA THR A 101 -33.06 -17.74 -15.91
C THR A 101 -34.22 -18.71 -15.66
N SER A 102 -34.33 -19.76 -16.48
CA SER A 102 -35.50 -20.65 -16.50
C SER A 102 -35.58 -21.61 -15.30
N GLY A 103 -34.45 -21.98 -14.72
CA GLY A 103 -34.32 -23.01 -13.67
C GLY A 103 -34.71 -24.40 -14.12
N ILE A 104 -34.92 -24.60 -15.42
CA ILE A 104 -35.28 -25.87 -16.02
C ILE A 104 -34.02 -26.71 -16.14
N TYR A 105 -34.10 -27.98 -15.77
CA TYR A 105 -33.03 -28.95 -15.99
C TYR A 105 -32.74 -29.12 -17.48
N MET A 106 -31.48 -28.95 -17.86
CA MET A 106 -30.99 -29.05 -19.23
C MET A 106 -29.93 -30.16 -19.31
N PRO A 107 -30.34 -31.42 -19.54
CA PRO A 107 -29.46 -32.58 -19.47
C PRO A 107 -28.28 -32.53 -20.44
N GLU A 108 -28.45 -31.88 -21.60
CA GLU A 108 -27.45 -31.74 -22.66
C GLU A 108 -26.12 -31.16 -22.16
N TYR A 109 -26.16 -30.26 -21.17
CA TYR A 109 -24.96 -29.64 -20.60
C TYR A 109 -24.23 -30.53 -19.61
N SER A 110 -24.86 -31.58 -19.05
CA SER A 110 -24.25 -32.44 -18.03
C SER A 110 -23.00 -33.18 -18.53
N SER A 111 -22.72 -33.17 -19.83
CA SER A 111 -21.51 -33.73 -20.43
C SER A 111 -20.24 -32.91 -20.12
N TYR A 112 -20.35 -31.60 -19.89
CA TYR A 112 -19.18 -30.72 -19.69
C TYR A 112 -18.44 -30.94 -18.36
N GLU A 113 -19.10 -31.55 -17.38
CA GLU A 113 -18.48 -31.94 -16.11
C GLU A 113 -17.76 -33.29 -16.23
N ALA A 114 -18.17 -34.15 -17.16
CA ALA A 114 -17.78 -35.56 -17.17
C ALA A 114 -16.27 -35.73 -17.28
N GLY A 115 -15.68 -36.54 -16.39
CA GLY A 115 -14.24 -36.78 -16.35
C GLY A 115 -13.40 -35.62 -15.81
N SER A 116 -13.99 -34.48 -15.46
CA SER A 116 -13.27 -33.37 -14.83
C SER A 116 -13.06 -33.61 -13.33
N ILE A 117 -11.96 -33.07 -12.81
CA ILE A 117 -11.68 -32.99 -11.37
C ILE A 117 -12.52 -31.84 -10.81
N LYS A 118 -13.14 -32.05 -9.65
CA LYS A 118 -14.09 -31.08 -9.08
C LYS A 118 -13.45 -30.29 -7.95
N GLY A 119 -13.71 -29.00 -7.91
CA GLY A 119 -13.26 -28.15 -6.83
C GLY A 119 -14.15 -26.94 -6.64
N ILE A 120 -13.79 -26.14 -5.65
CA ILE A 120 -14.46 -24.89 -5.33
C ILE A 120 -13.41 -23.80 -5.12
N ASP A 121 -13.81 -22.55 -5.25
CA ASP A 121 -13.04 -21.43 -4.74
C ASP A 121 -13.83 -20.67 -3.67
N VAL A 122 -13.10 -20.18 -2.67
CA VAL A 122 -13.70 -19.62 -1.45
C VAL A 122 -12.94 -18.44 -0.92
N SER A 123 -13.66 -17.60 -0.19
CA SER A 123 -13.17 -16.39 0.46
C SER A 123 -13.91 -16.18 1.79
N GLU A 124 -13.80 -14.98 2.36
CA GLU A 124 -14.61 -14.54 3.49
C GLU A 124 -16.12 -14.69 3.26
N TYR A 125 -16.58 -14.67 2.00
CA TYR A 125 -18.00 -14.80 1.67
C TYR A 125 -18.58 -16.17 2.03
N GLN A 126 -17.75 -17.20 2.20
CA GLN A 126 -18.20 -18.53 2.62
C GLN A 126 -18.14 -18.74 4.14
N GLY A 127 -17.42 -17.88 4.86
CA GLY A 127 -17.26 -17.97 6.31
C GLY A 127 -16.64 -19.30 6.77
N ASN A 128 -17.07 -19.78 7.93
CA ASN A 128 -16.65 -21.07 8.46
C ASN A 128 -17.35 -22.21 7.72
N MET A 129 -16.59 -23.25 7.38
CA MET A 129 -17.09 -24.41 6.64
C MET A 129 -16.64 -25.72 7.27
N ASN A 130 -17.46 -26.74 7.10
CA ASN A 130 -17.11 -28.13 7.37
C ASN A 130 -16.48 -28.78 6.13
N TRP A 131 -15.17 -28.63 6.02
CA TRP A 131 -14.37 -29.15 4.91
C TRP A 131 -14.44 -30.67 4.74
N SER A 132 -14.64 -31.43 5.82
CA SER A 132 -14.82 -32.90 5.73
C SER A 132 -16.11 -33.28 5.01
N LYS A 133 -17.20 -32.51 5.19
CA LYS A 133 -18.45 -32.71 4.45
C LYS A 133 -18.32 -32.27 3.00
N VAL A 134 -17.61 -31.17 2.74
CA VAL A 134 -17.29 -30.73 1.38
C VAL A 134 -16.49 -31.81 0.63
N LYS A 135 -15.45 -32.38 1.24
CA LYS A 135 -14.66 -33.48 0.66
C LYS A 135 -15.52 -34.72 0.35
N LYS A 136 -16.40 -35.11 1.27
CA LYS A 136 -17.29 -36.28 1.10
C LYS A 136 -18.27 -36.15 -0.07
N GLN A 137 -18.51 -34.93 -0.55
CA GLN A 137 -19.33 -34.66 -1.73
C GLN A 137 -18.54 -34.70 -3.05
N GLY A 138 -17.26 -35.08 -3.02
CA GLY A 138 -16.43 -35.28 -4.20
C GLY A 138 -15.61 -34.06 -4.63
N MET A 139 -15.40 -33.08 -3.72
CA MET A 139 -14.49 -31.97 -3.99
C MET A 139 -13.04 -32.38 -3.77
N ASP A 140 -12.21 -32.24 -4.80
CA ASP A 140 -10.81 -32.68 -4.80
C ASP A 140 -9.81 -31.55 -4.56
N PHE A 141 -10.16 -30.33 -4.95
CA PHE A 141 -9.34 -29.16 -4.68
C PHE A 141 -10.17 -27.97 -4.18
N ALA A 142 -9.47 -27.01 -3.59
CA ALA A 142 -10.00 -25.69 -3.30
C ALA A 142 -8.98 -24.59 -3.65
N ILE A 143 -9.44 -23.50 -4.27
CA ILE A 143 -8.61 -22.29 -4.48
C ILE A 143 -9.08 -21.22 -3.50
N ILE A 144 -8.24 -20.87 -2.53
CA ILE A 144 -8.64 -20.05 -1.38
C ILE A 144 -8.14 -18.61 -1.56
N ARG A 145 -9.01 -17.60 -1.38
CA ARG A 145 -8.58 -16.21 -1.45
C ARG A 145 -7.57 -15.92 -0.35
N ILE A 146 -6.38 -15.47 -0.73
CA ILE A 146 -5.36 -15.06 0.24
C ILE A 146 -5.52 -13.60 0.62
N GLY A 147 -5.98 -12.78 -0.31
CA GLY A 147 -6.18 -11.35 -0.11
C GLY A 147 -6.54 -10.64 -1.40
N HIS A 148 -6.63 -9.31 -1.32
CA HIS A 148 -7.02 -8.48 -2.44
C HIS A 148 -6.45 -7.05 -2.35
N GLY A 149 -6.41 -6.36 -3.48
CA GLY A 149 -6.12 -4.93 -3.58
C GLY A 149 -4.79 -4.54 -2.95
N ASN A 150 -4.79 -3.56 -2.05
CA ASN A 150 -3.58 -3.10 -1.36
C ASN A 150 -3.18 -4.01 -0.18
N HIS A 151 -3.00 -5.30 -0.45
CA HIS A 151 -2.59 -6.32 0.53
C HIS A 151 -3.58 -6.53 1.70
N ASN A 152 -4.89 -6.39 1.45
CA ASN A 152 -5.90 -6.75 2.43
C ASN A 152 -5.99 -8.27 2.51
N ILE A 153 -5.64 -8.85 3.66
CA ILE A 153 -5.71 -10.30 3.87
C ILE A 153 -7.17 -10.73 4.03
N ASP A 154 -7.53 -11.84 3.39
CA ASP A 154 -8.83 -12.45 3.63
C ASP A 154 -8.87 -13.02 5.07
N PRO A 155 -9.84 -12.62 5.91
CA PRO A 155 -9.89 -13.06 7.30
C PRO A 155 -10.07 -14.58 7.46
N TYR A 156 -10.60 -15.26 6.44
CA TYR A 156 -10.79 -16.71 6.43
C TYR A 156 -9.67 -17.49 5.73
N PHE A 157 -8.70 -16.81 5.09
CA PHE A 157 -7.57 -17.47 4.40
C PHE A 157 -6.92 -18.57 5.25
N ARG A 158 -6.52 -18.22 6.48
CA ARG A 158 -5.74 -19.13 7.35
C ARG A 158 -6.55 -20.36 7.75
N VAL A 159 -7.79 -20.15 8.21
CA VAL A 159 -8.66 -21.23 8.67
C VAL A 159 -9.06 -22.14 7.50
N ASN A 160 -9.32 -21.56 6.33
CA ASN A 160 -9.63 -22.32 5.12
C ASN A 160 -8.44 -23.15 4.65
N MET A 161 -7.23 -22.58 4.61
CA MET A 161 -6.02 -23.33 4.22
C MET A 161 -5.75 -24.50 5.17
N ILE A 162 -5.87 -24.30 6.47
CA ILE A 162 -5.64 -25.36 7.47
C ILE A 162 -6.69 -26.47 7.30
N ASN A 163 -7.97 -26.10 7.30
CA ASN A 163 -9.05 -27.08 7.37
C ASN A 163 -9.28 -27.81 6.03
N ALA A 164 -9.08 -27.15 4.89
CA ALA A 164 -9.14 -27.79 3.59
C ALA A 164 -8.02 -28.83 3.41
N ASN A 165 -6.78 -28.46 3.78
CA ASN A 165 -5.65 -29.40 3.78
C ASN A 165 -5.90 -30.57 4.73
N ALA A 166 -6.38 -30.30 5.95
CA ALA A 166 -6.68 -31.35 6.93
C ALA A 166 -7.79 -32.31 6.47
N ALA A 167 -8.75 -31.82 5.69
CA ALA A 167 -9.78 -32.63 5.06
C ALA A 167 -9.28 -33.40 3.81
N GLY A 168 -8.04 -33.19 3.38
CA GLY A 168 -7.44 -33.89 2.24
C GLY A 168 -7.75 -33.28 0.87
N LEU A 169 -8.23 -32.03 0.80
CA LEU A 169 -8.32 -31.31 -0.46
C LEU A 169 -6.94 -30.80 -0.88
N LYS A 170 -6.68 -30.75 -2.19
CA LYS A 170 -5.54 -29.99 -2.72
C LYS A 170 -5.85 -28.51 -2.65
N THR A 171 -4.96 -27.70 -2.09
CA THR A 171 -5.24 -26.28 -1.88
C THR A 171 -4.33 -25.38 -2.71
N GLY A 172 -4.94 -24.53 -3.53
CA GLY A 172 -4.33 -23.38 -4.18
C GLY A 172 -4.76 -22.09 -3.51
N VAL A 173 -4.25 -20.96 -3.99
CA VAL A 173 -4.68 -19.64 -3.50
C VAL A 173 -4.92 -18.69 -4.66
N TYR A 174 -5.77 -17.68 -4.48
CA TYR A 174 -5.89 -16.59 -5.43
C TYR A 174 -5.79 -15.21 -4.77
N PHE A 175 -5.26 -14.24 -5.52
CA PHE A 175 -5.16 -12.85 -5.11
C PHE A 175 -5.86 -11.94 -6.11
N TYR A 176 -6.90 -11.24 -5.66
CA TYR A 176 -7.64 -10.26 -6.47
C TYR A 176 -6.82 -8.98 -6.61
N SER A 177 -6.32 -8.71 -7.81
CA SER A 177 -5.36 -7.64 -8.04
C SER A 177 -6.03 -6.33 -8.47
N THR A 178 -5.61 -5.22 -7.86
CA THR A 178 -5.89 -3.86 -8.37
C THR A 178 -4.64 -3.13 -8.84
N ALA A 179 -3.53 -3.86 -9.06
CA ALA A 179 -2.24 -3.29 -9.44
C ALA A 179 -2.30 -2.52 -10.77
N LYS A 180 -1.74 -1.32 -10.78
CA LYS A 180 -1.70 -0.43 -11.97
C LYS A 180 -0.31 -0.34 -12.62
N SER A 181 0.67 -1.08 -12.10
CA SER A 181 2.04 -1.15 -12.60
C SER A 181 2.66 -2.53 -12.36
N THR A 182 3.67 -2.88 -13.14
CA THR A 182 4.44 -4.13 -12.97
C THR A 182 5.12 -4.20 -11.61
N SER A 183 5.63 -3.07 -11.11
CA SER A 183 6.23 -2.97 -9.77
C SER A 183 5.22 -3.26 -8.66
N ALA A 184 4.00 -2.72 -8.76
CA ALA A 184 2.93 -3.02 -7.81
C ALA A 184 2.55 -4.51 -7.85
N SER A 185 2.35 -5.08 -9.05
CA SER A 185 1.98 -6.49 -9.19
C SER A 185 3.06 -7.46 -8.72
N LYS A 186 4.35 -7.11 -8.89
CA LYS A 186 5.46 -7.86 -8.30
C LYS A 186 5.41 -7.80 -6.76
N LYS A 187 5.07 -6.65 -6.16
CA LYS A 187 4.89 -6.52 -4.71
C LYS A 187 3.72 -7.37 -4.21
N ASP A 188 2.61 -7.39 -4.95
CA ASP A 188 1.47 -8.26 -4.65
C ASP A 188 1.92 -9.73 -4.60
N ALA A 189 2.65 -10.21 -5.62
CA ALA A 189 3.17 -11.57 -5.64
C ALA A 189 4.09 -11.88 -4.45
N GLN A 190 5.03 -10.98 -4.14
CA GLN A 190 5.93 -11.14 -3.00
C GLN A 190 5.19 -11.19 -1.67
N TRP A 191 4.16 -10.36 -1.51
CA TRP A 191 3.29 -10.37 -0.35
C TRP A 191 2.52 -11.68 -0.24
N VAL A 192 1.93 -12.18 -1.35
CA VAL A 192 1.27 -13.49 -1.42
C VAL A 192 2.24 -14.61 -1.00
N ILE A 193 3.46 -14.63 -1.54
CA ILE A 193 4.50 -15.62 -1.18
C ILE A 193 4.84 -15.56 0.31
N GLN A 194 4.86 -14.37 0.92
CA GLN A 194 5.06 -14.21 2.34
C GLN A 194 3.90 -14.80 3.15
N GLN A 195 2.65 -14.51 2.77
CA GLN A 195 1.46 -14.98 3.50
C GLN A 195 1.24 -16.49 3.40
N MET A 196 1.68 -17.13 2.32
CA MET A 196 1.57 -18.60 2.15
C MET A 196 2.51 -19.40 3.05
N ARG A 197 3.52 -18.78 3.68
CA ARG A 197 4.50 -19.50 4.50
C ARG A 197 3.83 -20.25 5.65
N GLY A 198 4.16 -21.53 5.80
CA GLY A 198 3.62 -22.42 6.81
C GLY A 198 2.37 -23.18 6.38
N TYR A 199 1.76 -22.83 5.24
CA TYR A 199 0.58 -23.52 4.71
C TYR A 199 0.97 -24.42 3.55
N ASN A 200 0.45 -25.65 3.50
CA ASN A 200 0.70 -26.56 2.38
C ASN A 200 -0.06 -26.06 1.14
N VAL A 201 0.65 -25.47 0.19
CA VAL A 201 0.10 -25.08 -1.12
C VAL A 201 0.41 -26.19 -2.10
N SER A 202 -0.63 -26.90 -2.53
CA SER A 202 -0.54 -28.10 -3.39
C SER A 202 -1.38 -27.99 -4.65
N TYR A 203 -1.88 -26.79 -4.96
CA TYR A 203 -2.57 -26.42 -6.19
C TYR A 203 -2.06 -25.04 -6.65
N PRO A 204 -2.41 -24.54 -7.86
CA PRO A 204 -1.86 -23.30 -8.39
C PRO A 204 -2.07 -22.06 -7.51
N VAL A 205 -1.19 -21.09 -7.71
CA VAL A 205 -1.27 -19.74 -7.13
C VAL A 205 -1.75 -18.79 -8.22
N CYS A 206 -2.95 -18.26 -8.05
CA CYS A 206 -3.70 -17.56 -9.07
C CYS A 206 -3.62 -16.05 -8.91
N LEU A 207 -3.35 -15.35 -10.01
CA LEU A 207 -3.65 -13.93 -10.13
C LEU A 207 -5.07 -13.77 -10.65
N ASP A 208 -5.92 -13.08 -9.91
CA ASP A 208 -7.28 -12.75 -10.33
C ASP A 208 -7.31 -11.33 -10.93
N LEU A 209 -7.69 -11.25 -12.22
CA LEU A 209 -7.80 -10.03 -13.00
C LEU A 209 -9.21 -9.85 -13.56
N GLU A 210 -9.98 -9.03 -12.87
CA GLU A 210 -11.31 -8.61 -13.32
C GLU A 210 -11.70 -7.17 -12.89
N ASP A 211 -10.76 -6.40 -12.34
CA ASP A 211 -11.05 -5.11 -11.71
C ASP A 211 -11.18 -3.95 -12.72
N ASN A 212 -12.36 -3.32 -12.71
CA ASN A 212 -12.67 -2.20 -13.61
C ASN A 212 -11.72 -1.00 -13.47
N SER A 213 -11.00 -0.84 -12.36
CA SER A 213 -10.02 0.24 -12.20
C SER A 213 -8.74 0.06 -13.03
N GLN A 214 -8.57 -1.07 -13.73
CA GLN A 214 -7.41 -1.33 -14.58
C GLN A 214 -7.71 -1.16 -16.09
N ILE A 215 -8.99 -1.09 -16.49
CA ILE A 215 -9.39 -1.17 -17.92
C ILE A 215 -8.75 -0.09 -18.79
N TYR A 216 -8.56 1.12 -18.25
CA TYR A 216 -7.95 2.25 -18.96
C TYR A 216 -6.45 2.09 -19.23
N LEU A 217 -5.78 1.11 -18.61
CA LEU A 217 -4.35 0.85 -18.80
C LEU A 217 -4.06 0.26 -20.19
N GLY A 218 -5.08 -0.33 -20.83
CA GLY A 218 -4.97 -1.01 -22.11
C GLY A 218 -4.39 -2.43 -22.00
N LYS A 219 -4.82 -3.29 -22.93
CA LYS A 219 -4.53 -4.73 -22.95
C LYS A 219 -3.04 -5.06 -22.78
N ALA A 220 -2.16 -4.34 -23.49
CA ALA A 220 -0.72 -4.57 -23.44
C ALA A 220 -0.11 -4.31 -22.04
N LYS A 221 -0.59 -3.27 -21.33
CA LYS A 221 -0.08 -2.92 -20.00
C LYS A 221 -0.60 -3.88 -18.94
N ILE A 222 -1.89 -4.23 -18.99
CA ILE A 222 -2.49 -5.24 -18.10
C ILE A 222 -1.75 -6.58 -18.26
N THR A 223 -1.40 -6.96 -19.49
CA THR A 223 -0.64 -8.19 -19.75
C THR A 223 0.75 -8.16 -19.10
N LYS A 224 1.47 -7.03 -19.17
CA LYS A 224 2.76 -6.88 -18.47
C LYS A 224 2.61 -6.95 -16.96
N ILE A 225 1.55 -6.37 -16.41
CA ILE A 225 1.20 -6.42 -14.97
C ILE A 225 0.98 -7.89 -14.57
N ALA A 226 0.13 -8.61 -15.31
CA ALA A 226 -0.12 -10.03 -15.08
C ALA A 226 1.18 -10.85 -15.08
N LYS A 227 2.01 -10.65 -16.12
CA LYS A 227 3.28 -11.36 -16.26
C LYS A 227 4.21 -11.14 -15.07
N ALA A 228 4.28 -9.92 -14.54
CA ALA A 228 5.15 -9.60 -13.41
C ALA A 228 4.78 -10.39 -12.14
N PHE A 229 3.49 -10.57 -11.86
CA PHE A 229 3.04 -11.41 -10.75
C PHE A 229 3.34 -12.89 -11.01
N LEU A 230 2.96 -13.39 -12.19
CA LEU A 230 3.06 -14.80 -12.55
C LEU A 230 4.53 -15.28 -12.59
N ASP A 231 5.43 -14.46 -13.13
CA ASP A 231 6.87 -14.73 -13.14
C ASP A 231 7.45 -14.79 -11.72
N GLU A 232 7.02 -13.91 -10.81
CA GLU A 232 7.50 -13.88 -9.43
C GLU A 232 7.03 -15.13 -8.64
N ILE A 233 5.76 -15.54 -8.84
CA ILE A 233 5.22 -16.80 -8.30
C ILE A 233 6.02 -18.01 -8.80
N ALA A 234 6.31 -18.07 -10.11
CA ALA A 234 7.16 -19.12 -10.70
C ALA A 234 8.60 -19.07 -10.14
N ALA A 235 9.17 -17.87 -9.99
CA ALA A 235 10.49 -17.66 -9.40
C ALA A 235 10.56 -18.12 -7.94
N ALA A 236 9.44 -18.09 -7.21
CA ALA A 236 9.31 -18.66 -5.88
C ALA A 236 9.13 -20.18 -5.84
N GLY A 237 8.98 -20.82 -7.01
CA GLY A 237 8.83 -22.26 -7.16
C GLY A 237 7.38 -22.76 -7.03
N TYR A 238 6.41 -21.86 -6.99
CA TYR A 238 4.99 -22.20 -7.07
C TYR A 238 4.54 -22.25 -8.52
N THR A 239 3.39 -22.89 -8.77
CA THR A 239 2.80 -22.99 -10.12
C THR A 239 1.87 -21.79 -10.36
N PRO A 240 2.22 -20.85 -11.26
CA PRO A 240 1.39 -19.68 -11.51
C PRO A 240 0.17 -20.03 -12.38
N MET A 241 -0.94 -19.36 -12.14
CA MET A 241 -2.15 -19.44 -12.92
C MET A 241 -2.80 -18.06 -13.02
N ILE A 242 -3.48 -17.79 -14.14
CA ILE A 242 -4.27 -16.58 -14.30
C ILE A 242 -5.76 -16.93 -14.21
N TYR A 243 -6.49 -16.17 -13.41
CA TYR A 243 -7.94 -16.13 -13.40
C TYR A 243 -8.46 -14.91 -14.15
N ALA A 244 -9.51 -15.13 -14.95
CA ALA A 244 -10.29 -14.09 -15.61
C ALA A 244 -11.64 -14.65 -16.08
N ASN A 245 -12.68 -13.83 -16.17
CA ASN A 245 -13.84 -14.19 -16.99
C ASN A 245 -13.53 -14.10 -18.50
N GLU A 246 -14.37 -14.68 -19.36
CA GLU A 246 -14.16 -14.71 -20.81
C GLU A 246 -13.99 -13.31 -21.44
N ASN A 247 -14.68 -12.29 -20.93
CA ASN A 247 -14.51 -10.91 -21.40
C ASN A 247 -13.10 -10.38 -21.11
N TRP A 248 -12.59 -10.61 -19.91
CA TRP A 248 -11.23 -10.23 -19.53
C TRP A 248 -10.17 -10.99 -20.33
N ALA A 249 -10.36 -12.30 -20.51
CA ALA A 249 -9.47 -13.14 -21.29
C ALA A 249 -9.38 -12.71 -22.76
N ASN A 250 -10.49 -12.26 -23.37
CA ASN A 250 -10.52 -11.83 -24.76
C ASN A 250 -10.06 -10.38 -24.94
N ASN A 251 -10.51 -9.48 -24.08
CA ASN A 251 -10.45 -8.04 -24.36
C ASN A 251 -9.35 -7.31 -23.56
N TYR A 252 -8.94 -7.83 -22.40
CA TYR A 252 -8.10 -7.09 -21.45
C TYR A 252 -6.74 -7.72 -21.17
N VAL A 253 -6.58 -9.02 -21.43
CA VAL A 253 -5.30 -9.72 -21.29
C VAL A 253 -4.91 -10.37 -22.61
N ASP A 254 -3.70 -10.12 -23.11
CA ASP A 254 -3.14 -10.84 -24.24
C ASP A 254 -2.53 -12.17 -23.78
N MET A 255 -3.38 -13.20 -23.74
CA MET A 255 -3.00 -14.55 -23.31
C MET A 255 -1.88 -15.17 -24.16
N SER A 256 -1.66 -14.71 -25.40
CA SER A 256 -0.56 -15.18 -26.25
C SER A 256 0.82 -14.76 -25.73
N LYS A 257 0.89 -13.69 -24.93
CA LYS A 257 2.12 -13.16 -24.32
C LYS A 257 2.41 -13.75 -22.95
N LEU A 258 1.61 -14.72 -22.50
CA LEU A 258 1.77 -15.46 -21.26
C LEU A 258 1.99 -16.97 -21.56
N PRO A 259 3.01 -17.34 -22.35
CA PRO A 259 3.26 -18.74 -22.69
C PRO A 259 3.57 -19.55 -21.43
N GLY A 260 3.04 -20.77 -21.35
CA GLY A 260 3.25 -21.67 -20.21
C GLY A 260 2.46 -21.33 -18.95
N VAL A 261 1.64 -20.27 -18.95
CA VAL A 261 0.74 -19.93 -17.83
C VAL A 261 -0.58 -20.69 -17.98
N TYR A 262 -0.97 -21.40 -16.92
CA TYR A 262 -2.25 -22.09 -16.83
C TYR A 262 -3.41 -21.13 -16.62
N ARG A 263 -4.61 -21.53 -17.04
CA ARG A 263 -5.78 -20.63 -17.14
C ARG A 263 -6.97 -21.16 -16.36
N TRP A 264 -7.51 -20.32 -15.49
CA TRP A 264 -8.76 -20.51 -14.79
C TRP A 264 -9.78 -19.49 -15.33
N ILE A 265 -10.71 -19.94 -16.17
CA ILE A 265 -11.61 -19.04 -16.91
C ILE A 265 -13.03 -19.18 -16.41
N ALA A 266 -13.66 -18.07 -16.02
CA ALA A 266 -15.03 -18.05 -15.53
C ALA A 266 -16.06 -17.86 -16.65
N ARG A 267 -17.10 -18.70 -16.62
CA ARG A 267 -18.32 -18.55 -17.43
C ARG A 267 -19.48 -19.26 -16.74
N TYR A 268 -20.41 -18.51 -16.17
CA TYR A 268 -21.54 -19.07 -15.40
C TYR A 268 -22.68 -19.51 -16.32
N SER A 269 -22.50 -20.66 -16.95
CA SER A 269 -23.41 -21.20 -17.96
C SER A 269 -23.30 -22.73 -18.03
N GLY A 270 -24.16 -23.37 -18.81
CA GLY A 270 -24.08 -24.81 -19.07
C GLY A 270 -22.95 -25.16 -20.04
N GLU A 271 -22.48 -24.18 -20.80
CA GLU A 271 -21.42 -24.27 -21.79
C GLU A 271 -20.57 -23.00 -21.82
N TYR A 272 -19.50 -23.02 -22.59
CA TYR A 272 -18.54 -21.93 -22.67
C TYR A 272 -17.92 -21.76 -24.07
N ASP A 273 -17.24 -20.64 -24.30
CA ASP A 273 -16.53 -20.39 -25.55
C ASP A 273 -15.30 -21.30 -25.70
N THR A 274 -15.41 -22.29 -26.57
CA THR A 274 -14.36 -23.30 -26.80
C THR A 274 -13.11 -22.73 -27.48
N SER A 275 -13.16 -21.51 -28.04
CA SER A 275 -11.98 -20.83 -28.58
C SER A 275 -11.04 -20.30 -27.48
N ILE A 276 -11.54 -20.16 -26.25
CA ILE A 276 -10.76 -19.73 -25.10
C ILE A 276 -10.22 -20.96 -24.36
N SER A 277 -8.92 -21.23 -24.54
CA SER A 277 -8.23 -22.28 -23.80
C SER A 277 -8.32 -22.05 -22.30
N ARG A 278 -8.57 -23.13 -21.56
CA ARG A 278 -8.80 -23.16 -20.11
C ARG A 278 -8.34 -24.50 -19.54
N ASP A 279 -7.74 -24.46 -18.36
CA ASP A 279 -7.37 -25.66 -17.59
C ASP A 279 -8.36 -25.91 -16.44
N ILE A 280 -8.94 -24.82 -15.91
CA ILE A 280 -10.04 -24.82 -14.95
C ILE A 280 -11.15 -23.93 -15.49
N TRP A 281 -12.38 -24.42 -15.44
CA TRP A 281 -13.58 -23.65 -15.71
C TRP A 281 -14.34 -23.38 -14.42
N GLN A 282 -14.44 -22.10 -14.02
CA GLN A 282 -15.39 -21.70 -12.97
C GLN A 282 -16.78 -21.65 -13.61
N ALA A 283 -17.56 -22.71 -13.36
CA ALA A 283 -18.78 -23.01 -14.10
C ALA A 283 -20.03 -22.35 -13.52
N GLY A 284 -19.99 -21.90 -12.26
CA GLY A 284 -21.10 -21.20 -11.65
C GLY A 284 -20.81 -20.81 -10.20
N SER A 285 -21.72 -20.02 -9.64
CA SER A 285 -21.60 -19.44 -8.29
C SER A 285 -22.74 -19.81 -7.33
N THR A 286 -23.53 -20.82 -7.71
CA THR A 286 -24.82 -21.09 -7.09
C THR A 286 -24.97 -22.49 -6.51
N ILE A 287 -23.90 -23.31 -6.53
CA ILE A 287 -23.99 -24.68 -6.04
C ILE A 287 -24.21 -24.69 -4.52
N VAL A 288 -25.07 -25.59 -4.05
CA VAL A 288 -25.29 -25.80 -2.61
C VAL A 288 -24.56 -27.07 -2.20
N LEU A 289 -23.71 -26.98 -1.18
CA LEU A 289 -22.98 -28.12 -0.62
C LEU A 289 -23.26 -28.23 0.89
N ASP A 290 -23.39 -29.46 1.39
CA ASP A 290 -23.43 -29.67 2.85
C ASP A 290 -22.07 -29.31 3.47
N GLY A 291 -22.09 -28.56 4.57
CA GLY A 291 -20.89 -28.04 5.23
C GLY A 291 -20.44 -26.65 4.78
N VAL A 292 -21.16 -26.01 3.86
CA VAL A 292 -21.00 -24.57 3.61
C VAL A 292 -22.17 -23.87 4.31
N ASP A 293 -21.89 -23.07 5.35
CA ASP A 293 -22.94 -22.44 6.15
C ASP A 293 -23.66 -21.32 5.38
N VAL A 294 -22.97 -20.71 4.41
CA VAL A 294 -23.61 -19.86 3.42
C VAL A 294 -24.28 -20.68 2.32
N ASN A 295 -25.27 -20.09 1.68
CA ASN A 295 -26.16 -20.88 0.82
C ASN A 295 -25.61 -21.21 -0.58
N THR A 296 -24.44 -20.70 -0.96
CA THR A 296 -23.79 -20.96 -2.25
C THR A 296 -22.28 -20.91 -2.16
N VAL A 297 -21.63 -21.64 -3.05
CA VAL A 297 -20.21 -21.52 -3.32
C VAL A 297 -19.98 -21.60 -4.83
N ASP A 298 -18.81 -21.16 -5.27
CA ASP A 298 -18.37 -21.28 -6.64
C ASP A 298 -17.96 -22.73 -6.94
N ILE A 299 -18.21 -23.20 -8.16
CA ILE A 299 -17.90 -24.56 -8.60
C ILE A 299 -16.95 -24.55 -9.79
N ASP A 300 -15.89 -25.35 -9.68
CA ASP A 300 -14.83 -25.45 -10.66
C ASP A 300 -14.73 -26.85 -11.27
N PHE A 301 -14.70 -26.90 -12.60
CA PHE A 301 -14.41 -28.10 -13.37
C PHE A 301 -12.99 -28.00 -13.93
N CYS A 302 -12.11 -28.89 -13.46
CA CYS A 302 -10.71 -28.90 -13.82
C CYS A 302 -10.41 -30.03 -14.81
N TYR A 303 -9.90 -29.65 -15.98
CA TYR A 303 -9.60 -30.57 -17.08
C TYR A 303 -8.13 -31.02 -17.09
N ARG A 304 -7.34 -30.54 -16.13
CA ARG A 304 -5.92 -30.88 -15.97
C ARG A 304 -5.65 -31.32 -14.54
N ASP A 305 -5.05 -32.49 -14.38
CA ASP A 305 -4.66 -32.98 -13.07
C ASP A 305 -3.43 -32.24 -12.52
N PHE A 306 -3.67 -31.10 -11.87
CA PHE A 306 -2.61 -30.30 -11.24
C PHE A 306 -1.94 -31.01 -10.06
N SER A 307 -2.55 -32.06 -9.49
CA SER A 307 -1.90 -32.83 -8.42
C SER A 307 -0.63 -33.57 -8.91
N LYS A 308 -0.51 -33.76 -10.23
CA LYS A 308 0.67 -34.33 -10.91
C LYS A 308 1.68 -33.29 -11.38
N ILE A 309 1.35 -32.00 -11.30
CA ILE A 309 2.14 -30.89 -11.86
C ILE A 309 2.70 -30.03 -10.73
N VAL A 310 1.86 -29.69 -9.77
CA VAL A 310 2.21 -28.82 -8.65
C VAL A 310 3.05 -29.61 -7.66
N THR A 311 4.26 -29.13 -7.38
CA THR A 311 5.04 -29.60 -6.23
C THR A 311 4.48 -28.95 -4.97
N PRO A 312 3.94 -29.71 -4.00
CA PRO A 312 3.43 -29.14 -2.75
C PRO A 312 4.53 -28.45 -1.95
N ARG A 313 4.24 -27.27 -1.39
CA ARG A 313 5.23 -26.46 -0.66
C ARG A 313 4.58 -25.72 0.51
N THR A 314 5.32 -25.62 1.62
CA THR A 314 5.00 -24.75 2.77
C THR A 314 5.85 -23.49 2.83
N LYS A 315 6.82 -23.37 1.92
CA LYS A 315 7.74 -22.24 1.80
C LYS A 315 8.22 -22.15 0.36
N PRO A 316 8.62 -20.96 -0.11
CA PRO A 316 9.21 -20.84 -1.45
C PRO A 316 10.47 -21.71 -1.57
N LYS A 317 10.85 -22.07 -2.81
CA LYS A 317 12.06 -22.85 -3.08
C LYS A 317 13.28 -22.18 -2.46
N SER A 318 14.26 -22.96 -2.00
CA SER A 318 15.43 -22.46 -1.26
C SER A 318 16.24 -21.40 -2.02
N SER A 319 16.25 -21.48 -3.35
CA SER A 319 16.91 -20.53 -4.23
C SER A 319 16.16 -19.19 -4.37
N TYR A 320 14.90 -19.11 -3.94
CA TYR A 320 14.11 -17.89 -4.00
C TYR A 320 14.53 -16.92 -2.89
N LYS A 321 14.91 -15.71 -3.28
CA LYS A 321 15.30 -14.63 -2.37
C LYS A 321 14.33 -13.46 -2.56
N THR A 322 13.57 -13.14 -1.52
CA THR A 322 12.85 -11.87 -1.43
C THR A 322 13.83 -10.81 -0.97
N ASN A 323 14.01 -9.74 -1.73
CA ASN A 323 14.87 -8.64 -1.30
C ASN A 323 14.17 -7.89 -0.16
N LYS A 324 14.60 -8.13 1.09
CA LYS A 324 14.17 -7.32 2.23
C LYS A 324 14.82 -5.95 2.07
N LYS A 325 14.02 -4.93 1.74
CA LYS A 325 14.50 -3.55 1.70
C LYS A 325 15.21 -3.17 3.00
N GLY A 326 16.24 -2.33 2.91
CA GLY A 326 16.98 -1.84 4.06
C GLY A 326 18.48 -1.80 3.84
N PHE A 327 19.17 -1.17 4.78
CA PHE A 327 20.63 -1.14 4.80
C PHE A 327 21.20 -2.55 4.96
N LYS A 328 22.27 -2.82 4.22
CA LYS A 328 23.01 -4.08 4.19
C LYS A 328 24.49 -3.76 4.38
N GLN A 329 25.14 -4.49 5.29
CA GLN A 329 26.58 -4.45 5.43
C GLN A 329 27.21 -5.46 4.47
N SER A 330 28.24 -5.03 3.74
CA SER A 330 29.14 -5.89 2.98
C SER A 330 30.59 -5.65 3.42
N ALA A 331 31.54 -6.43 2.87
CA ALA A 331 32.97 -6.19 3.05
C ALA A 331 33.44 -4.85 2.44
N MET A 332 32.71 -4.32 1.46
CA MET A 332 33.05 -3.06 0.77
C MET A 332 32.39 -1.83 1.42
N GLY A 333 31.38 -2.03 2.28
CA GLY A 333 30.64 -0.94 2.90
C GLY A 333 29.15 -1.23 3.07
N ILE A 334 28.42 -0.22 3.53
CA ILE A 334 26.97 -0.25 3.71
C ILE A 334 26.29 0.14 2.41
N TRP A 335 25.33 -0.63 1.92
CA TRP A 335 24.48 -0.26 0.76
C TRP A 335 23.01 -0.40 1.13
N TYR A 336 22.11 0.16 0.32
CA TYR A 336 20.67 0.10 0.57
C TYR A 336 19.94 -0.75 -0.47
N ASP A 337 19.36 -1.86 -0.01
CA ASP A 337 18.47 -2.68 -0.82
C ASP A 337 17.10 -1.99 -0.92
N LYS A 338 16.64 -1.67 -2.13
CA LYS A 338 15.31 -1.07 -2.35
C LYS A 338 14.17 -2.09 -2.23
N GLY A 339 14.49 -3.38 -2.13
CA GLY A 339 13.56 -4.49 -2.01
C GLY A 339 12.97 -4.97 -3.33
N ASP A 340 13.26 -4.29 -4.43
CA ASP A 340 12.84 -4.66 -5.79
C ASP A 340 13.97 -5.32 -6.61
N GLY A 341 15.18 -5.42 -6.04
CA GLY A 341 16.40 -5.88 -6.71
C GLY A 341 17.32 -4.78 -7.19
N SER A 342 16.97 -3.51 -6.96
CA SER A 342 17.84 -2.37 -7.22
C SER A 342 18.42 -1.78 -5.93
N PHE A 343 19.46 -0.96 -6.08
CA PHE A 343 20.07 -0.16 -5.03
C PHE A 343 20.31 1.28 -5.55
N PRO A 344 20.44 2.29 -4.68
CA PRO A 344 20.86 3.64 -5.09
C PRO A 344 22.38 3.69 -5.35
N TYR A 345 22.80 4.44 -6.36
CA TYR A 345 24.21 4.69 -6.70
C TYR A 345 24.32 6.05 -7.41
N SER A 346 25.44 6.74 -7.21
CA SER A 346 25.71 8.11 -7.70
C SER A 346 24.57 9.09 -7.41
N CYS A 347 23.86 8.92 -6.29
CA CYS A 347 22.64 9.69 -6.05
C CYS A 347 22.34 9.97 -4.57
N TRP A 348 21.56 11.02 -4.36
CA TRP A 348 20.91 11.31 -3.09
C TRP A 348 19.64 10.47 -2.95
N MET A 349 19.34 10.00 -1.73
CA MET A 349 18.09 9.30 -1.43
C MET A 349 17.57 9.63 -0.03
N SER A 350 16.28 9.90 0.08
CA SER A 350 15.59 10.06 1.37
C SER A 350 15.08 8.72 1.88
N ILE A 351 15.48 8.34 3.09
CA ILE A 351 15.11 7.08 3.74
C ILE A 351 14.69 7.42 5.18
N GLY A 352 13.43 7.16 5.53
CA GLY A 352 12.93 7.44 6.88
C GLY A 352 13.01 8.93 7.29
N GLY A 353 12.88 9.85 6.34
CA GLY A 353 12.95 11.30 6.58
C GLY A 353 14.38 11.86 6.67
N ARG A 354 15.40 11.01 6.54
CA ARG A 354 16.82 11.41 6.52
C ARG A 354 17.36 11.29 5.10
N VAL A 355 18.31 12.15 4.74
CA VAL A 355 18.90 12.19 3.39
C VAL A 355 20.29 11.55 3.42
N TYR A 356 20.54 10.64 2.49
CA TYR A 356 21.79 9.89 2.35
C TYR A 356 22.35 10.08 0.94
N TYR A 357 23.67 9.97 0.77
CA TYR A 357 24.30 9.89 -0.54
C TYR A 357 24.97 8.53 -0.73
N PHE A 358 24.79 7.97 -1.91
CA PHE A 358 25.41 6.70 -2.32
C PHE A 358 26.39 6.97 -3.45
N ASP A 359 27.61 6.43 -3.31
CA ASP A 359 28.68 6.57 -4.28
C ASP A 359 28.41 5.84 -5.60
N LYS A 360 29.39 5.87 -6.51
CA LYS A 360 29.28 5.24 -7.84
C LYS A 360 29.06 3.73 -7.81
N ASP A 361 29.45 3.07 -6.73
CA ASP A 361 29.34 1.63 -6.56
C ASP A 361 28.12 1.26 -5.69
N GLY A 362 27.38 2.26 -5.20
CA GLY A 362 26.16 2.10 -4.43
C GLY A 362 26.35 2.01 -2.93
N TYR A 363 27.53 2.39 -2.42
CA TYR A 363 27.82 2.39 -0.99
C TYR A 363 27.55 3.76 -0.37
N LEU A 364 27.10 3.72 0.87
CA LEU A 364 26.81 4.87 1.69
C LEU A 364 28.11 5.64 1.98
N THR A 365 28.13 6.93 1.66
CA THR A 365 29.28 7.80 1.92
C THR A 365 29.26 8.36 3.34
N SER A 366 30.42 8.81 3.83
CA SER A 366 30.60 9.62 5.04
C SER A 366 31.69 10.67 4.81
N GLY A 367 31.72 11.72 5.64
CA GLY A 367 32.67 12.83 5.56
C GLY A 367 32.36 13.86 4.48
N TRP A 368 33.40 14.57 4.03
CA TRP A 368 33.31 15.61 3.01
C TRP A 368 32.97 15.04 1.63
N LEU A 369 31.89 15.56 1.03
CA LEU A 369 31.40 15.15 -0.27
C LEU A 369 31.31 16.36 -1.21
N LYS A 370 32.14 16.38 -2.25
CA LYS A 370 32.02 17.35 -3.36
C LYS A 370 31.19 16.75 -4.48
N THR A 371 30.15 17.46 -4.91
CA THR A 371 29.33 17.11 -6.07
C THR A 371 29.38 18.23 -7.11
N GLY A 372 28.74 18.04 -8.26
CA GLY A 372 28.58 19.11 -9.26
C GLY A 372 27.73 20.30 -8.78
N THR A 373 27.04 20.17 -7.64
CA THR A 373 26.12 21.20 -7.11
C THR A 373 26.64 21.91 -5.86
N GLY A 374 27.72 21.43 -5.25
CA GLY A 374 28.29 22.03 -4.04
C GLY A 374 29.13 21.06 -3.21
N ILE A 375 29.58 21.53 -2.05
CA ILE A 375 30.28 20.74 -1.04
C ILE A 375 29.33 20.49 0.12
N TYR A 376 29.25 19.23 0.55
CA TYR A 376 28.38 18.72 1.59
C TYR A 376 29.22 18.01 2.65
N TYR A 377 28.66 17.85 3.84
CA TYR A 377 29.19 16.97 4.86
C TYR A 377 28.18 15.86 5.16
N ILE A 378 28.65 14.62 5.15
CA ILE A 378 27.85 13.44 5.48
C ILE A 378 28.32 12.93 6.85
N ASN A 379 27.42 12.93 7.83
CA ASN A 379 27.68 12.46 9.18
C ASN A 379 28.12 10.97 9.19
N GLU A 380 28.74 10.53 10.28
CA GLU A 380 29.20 9.13 10.43
C GLU A 380 28.08 8.09 10.27
N ASP A 381 26.84 8.45 10.62
CA ASP A 381 25.65 7.60 10.42
C ASP A 381 25.12 7.62 8.97
N GLY A 382 25.84 8.28 8.06
CA GLY A 382 25.52 8.44 6.64
C GLY A 382 24.52 9.55 6.33
N THR A 383 24.02 10.27 7.34
CA THR A 383 23.04 11.33 7.12
C THR A 383 23.71 12.61 6.63
N ARG A 384 23.08 13.30 5.70
CA ARG A 384 23.52 14.62 5.23
C ARG A 384 23.34 15.66 6.34
N ALA A 385 24.40 16.40 6.65
CA ALA A 385 24.32 17.55 7.54
C ALA A 385 23.40 18.62 6.94
N GLU A 386 22.49 19.18 7.75
CA GLU A 386 21.54 20.22 7.35
C GLU A 386 21.21 21.11 8.54
N ASN A 387 21.36 22.44 8.36
CA ASN A 387 21.28 23.42 9.47
C ASN A 387 22.15 23.02 10.66
N GLN A 388 23.37 22.56 10.37
CA GLN A 388 24.20 21.85 11.33
C GLN A 388 25.63 22.43 11.32
N TRP A 389 26.17 22.66 12.51
CA TRP A 389 27.60 22.96 12.70
C TRP A 389 28.42 21.69 12.55
N ILE A 390 29.55 21.79 11.85
CA ILE A 390 30.45 20.68 11.57
C ILE A 390 31.81 21.04 12.17
N ALA A 391 32.36 20.16 12.99
CA ALA A 391 33.69 20.30 13.57
C ALA A 391 34.60 19.23 12.99
N ASP A 392 35.48 19.62 12.07
CA ASP A 392 36.43 18.73 11.39
C ASP A 392 37.64 19.55 10.91
N GLU A 393 38.77 19.48 11.62
CA GLU A 393 39.97 20.34 11.40
C GLU A 393 39.69 21.86 11.40
N GLY A 394 38.53 22.26 11.92
CA GLY A 394 37.96 23.60 11.87
C GLY A 394 36.46 23.55 12.13
N ILE A 395 35.81 24.70 12.12
CA ILE A 395 34.36 24.80 12.26
C ILE A 395 33.77 25.26 10.93
N TYR A 396 32.71 24.57 10.50
CA TYR A 396 31.96 24.85 9.28
C TYR A 396 30.47 24.82 9.60
N TYR A 397 29.65 25.28 8.65
CA TYR A 397 28.20 25.22 8.78
C TYR A 397 27.55 24.75 7.49
N ALA A 398 26.72 23.70 7.59
CA ALA A 398 25.85 23.26 6.52
C ALA A 398 24.51 24.00 6.59
N GLY A 399 24.14 24.67 5.50
CA GLY A 399 22.86 25.36 5.35
C GLY A 399 21.66 24.42 5.24
N ARG A 400 20.48 24.99 5.00
CA ARG A 400 19.21 24.25 4.86
C ARG A 400 19.19 23.30 3.66
N ASP A 401 19.94 23.60 2.60
CA ASP A 401 20.06 22.72 1.45
C ASP A 401 21.17 21.65 1.62
N GLY A 402 21.84 21.65 2.78
CA GLY A 402 22.93 20.76 3.16
C GLY A 402 24.32 21.14 2.63
N LYS A 403 24.43 22.22 1.84
CA LYS A 403 25.74 22.70 1.38
C LYS A 403 26.42 23.49 2.47
N ILE A 404 27.76 23.44 2.52
CA ILE A 404 28.49 24.40 3.34
C ILE A 404 28.36 25.81 2.81
N VAL A 405 28.39 26.77 3.72
CA VAL A 405 28.27 28.20 3.42
C VAL A 405 29.63 28.90 3.46
N TYR A 406 29.73 30.01 2.72
CA TYR A 406 30.92 30.85 2.59
C TYR A 406 30.57 32.30 2.86
N GLY A 407 31.56 33.12 3.18
CA GLY A 407 31.41 34.54 3.46
C GLY A 407 30.54 34.81 4.69
N TRP A 408 29.88 35.97 4.70
CA TRP A 408 29.02 36.41 5.79
C TRP A 408 27.71 35.63 5.86
N ASN A 409 27.44 34.99 7.00
CA ASN A 409 26.21 34.24 7.25
C ASN A 409 25.61 34.60 8.62
N VAL A 410 24.28 34.67 8.69
CA VAL A 410 23.55 34.84 9.96
C VAL A 410 22.97 33.49 10.38
N ILE A 411 23.43 32.97 11.52
CA ILE A 411 23.04 31.68 12.06
C ILE A 411 22.59 31.91 13.51
N ASN A 412 21.33 31.56 13.82
CA ASN A 412 20.74 31.76 15.14
C ASN A 412 20.96 33.19 15.68
N ASN A 413 20.64 34.20 14.87
CA ASN A 413 20.76 35.64 15.17
C ASN A 413 22.18 36.15 15.43
N LYS A 414 23.23 35.39 15.08
CA LYS A 414 24.62 35.83 15.15
C LYS A 414 25.24 35.81 13.75
N LYS A 415 26.06 36.81 13.44
CA LYS A 415 26.76 36.94 12.15
C LYS A 415 28.13 36.28 12.27
N TYR A 416 28.48 35.41 11.32
CA TYR A 416 29.74 34.68 11.22
C TYR A 416 30.35 34.94 9.84
N TYR A 417 31.67 34.79 9.73
CA TYR A 417 32.38 34.82 8.45
C TYR A 417 33.08 33.49 8.21
N MET A 418 32.78 32.88 7.06
CA MET A 418 33.41 31.64 6.58
C MET A 418 34.36 32.01 5.44
N ASN A 419 35.62 31.59 5.51
CA ASN A 419 36.61 31.91 4.47
C ASN A 419 36.34 31.16 3.15
N GLU A 420 37.26 31.27 2.18
CA GLU A 420 37.12 30.67 0.84
C GLU A 420 37.00 29.13 0.83
N ILE A 421 37.43 28.46 1.91
CA ILE A 421 37.26 27.01 2.08
C ILE A 421 36.07 26.66 2.98
N GLY A 422 35.30 27.65 3.43
CA GLY A 422 34.10 27.49 4.26
C GLY A 422 34.38 27.45 5.77
N LYS A 423 35.64 27.63 6.20
CA LYS A 423 36.03 27.58 7.61
C LYS A 423 35.68 28.88 8.32
N VAL A 424 34.98 28.77 9.44
CA VAL A 424 34.59 29.89 10.30
C VAL A 424 35.83 30.57 10.85
N GLN A 425 35.90 31.89 10.71
CA GLN A 425 37.01 32.69 11.20
C GLN A 425 36.78 33.18 12.63
N ILE A 426 37.89 33.28 13.38
CA ILE A 426 37.96 33.79 14.75
C ILE A 426 39.06 34.85 14.83
N GLY A 427 38.95 35.78 15.77
CA GLY A 427 39.92 36.88 15.91
C GLY A 427 39.80 37.92 14.79
N TRP A 428 40.89 38.62 14.51
CA TRP A 428 40.95 39.64 13.47
C TRP A 428 40.84 39.03 12.07
N ILE A 429 39.97 39.62 11.24
CA ILE A 429 39.86 39.30 9.82
C ILE A 429 39.84 40.58 9.00
N ASP A 430 40.40 40.51 7.79
CA ASP A 430 40.26 41.52 6.75
C ASP A 430 39.27 40.99 5.72
N VAL A 431 38.23 41.77 5.43
CA VAL A 431 37.29 41.49 4.35
C VAL A 431 37.18 42.76 3.50
N ASP A 432 37.75 42.70 2.30
CA ASP A 432 37.75 43.80 1.33
C ASP A 432 38.36 45.11 1.85
N GLY A 433 39.40 45.04 2.70
CA GLY A 433 40.12 46.19 3.27
C GLY A 433 39.53 46.71 4.59
N GLU A 434 38.43 46.11 5.04
CA GLU A 434 37.76 46.41 6.30
C GLU A 434 38.12 45.36 7.36
N MET A 435 38.59 45.83 8.51
CA MET A 435 39.01 44.97 9.62
C MET A 435 37.83 44.68 10.54
N TYR A 436 37.57 43.41 10.80
CA TYR A 436 36.54 42.95 11.75
C TYR A 436 37.18 42.11 12.86
N TYR A 437 36.53 42.06 14.01
CA TYR A 437 36.91 41.14 15.09
C TYR A 437 35.82 40.11 15.34
N MET A 438 36.16 38.84 15.14
CA MET A 438 35.32 37.69 15.39
C MET A 438 35.61 37.12 16.78
N SER A 439 34.58 36.78 17.56
CA SER A 439 34.75 36.23 18.91
C SER A 439 35.48 34.88 18.89
N SER A 440 35.84 34.36 20.07
CA SER A 440 36.38 32.99 20.21
C SER A 440 35.39 31.89 19.77
N THR A 441 34.11 32.21 19.64
CA THR A 441 33.07 31.33 19.09
C THR A 441 32.71 31.67 17.64
N GLY A 442 33.43 32.62 17.01
CA GLY A 442 33.30 32.99 15.61
C GLY A 442 32.21 34.01 15.30
N SER A 443 31.49 34.55 16.29
CA SER A 443 30.45 35.57 16.06
C SER A 443 31.05 36.97 15.97
N LEU A 444 30.59 37.80 15.04
CA LEU A 444 31.03 39.18 14.86
C LEU A 444 30.84 40.00 16.13
N VAL A 445 31.90 40.68 16.57
CA VAL A 445 31.87 41.65 17.66
C VAL A 445 31.55 43.03 17.09
N LYS A 446 30.64 43.76 17.76
CA LYS A 446 30.24 45.13 17.41
C LYS A 446 29.95 45.95 18.66
N ASN A 447 30.03 47.27 18.55
CA ASN A 447 29.79 48.23 19.65
C ASN A 447 30.63 47.94 20.90
N ARG A 448 31.92 47.66 20.73
CA ARG A 448 32.75 47.20 21.85
C ARG A 448 34.22 47.53 21.65
N TRP A 449 34.88 47.88 22.75
CA TRP A 449 36.33 47.95 22.84
C TRP A 449 36.98 46.56 22.86
N ILE A 450 38.05 46.40 22.08
CA ILE A 450 38.89 45.19 22.05
C ILE A 450 40.32 45.59 22.37
N LYS A 451 40.98 44.76 23.18
CA LYS A 451 42.42 44.84 23.44
C LYS A 451 43.10 43.64 22.79
N SER A 452 44.05 43.89 21.90
CA SER A 452 44.83 42.87 21.19
C SER A 452 46.28 43.35 21.10
N ASP A 453 47.22 42.48 21.47
CA ASP A 453 48.67 42.75 21.35
C ASP A 453 49.13 44.07 21.97
N GLY A 454 48.54 44.42 23.12
CA GLY A 454 48.83 45.66 23.85
C GLY A 454 48.06 46.90 23.36
N ASN A 455 47.47 46.85 22.17
CA ASN A 455 46.73 47.96 21.56
C ASN A 455 45.22 47.90 21.86
N LYS A 456 44.54 49.05 21.82
CA LYS A 456 43.08 49.17 21.94
C LYS A 456 42.47 49.49 20.58
N TYR A 457 41.31 48.91 20.31
CA TYR A 457 40.50 49.10 19.10
C TYR A 457 39.04 49.27 19.52
N TYR A 458 38.24 49.99 18.73
CA TYR A 458 36.80 50.02 18.90
C TYR A 458 36.10 49.44 17.67
N LEU A 459 35.22 48.47 17.87
CA LEU A 459 34.42 47.88 16.81
C LEU A 459 33.10 48.65 16.71
N THR A 460 32.86 49.22 15.54
CA THR A 460 31.70 50.07 15.20
C THR A 460 30.38 49.30 15.28
N PRO A 461 29.20 49.96 15.16
CA PRO A 461 27.91 49.27 15.03
C PRO A 461 27.84 48.28 13.87
N ASP A 462 28.58 48.55 12.79
CA ASP A 462 28.68 47.69 11.60
C ASP A 462 29.71 46.56 11.79
N GLY A 463 30.50 46.62 12.86
CA GLY A 463 31.48 45.60 13.26
C GLY A 463 32.88 45.80 12.71
N THR A 464 33.13 46.89 11.97
CA THR A 464 34.47 47.27 11.49
C THR A 464 35.29 47.92 12.61
N ALA A 465 36.62 47.89 12.52
CA ALA A 465 37.49 48.69 13.37
C ALA A 465 37.35 50.17 13.01
N ALA A 466 37.14 51.02 14.01
CA ALA A 466 37.11 52.47 13.82
C ALA A 466 38.47 52.96 13.27
N ARG A 467 38.42 53.90 12.32
CA ARG A 467 39.57 54.60 11.72
C ARG A 467 39.32 56.11 11.74
N GLY A 468 40.38 56.88 11.89
CA GLY A 468 40.32 58.34 12.00
C GLY A 468 39.57 58.81 13.25
N LYS A 469 39.02 60.02 13.17
CA LYS A 469 38.19 60.61 14.22
C LYS A 469 36.86 59.86 14.37
N TYR A 470 36.56 59.36 15.56
CA TYR A 470 35.34 58.60 15.84
C TYR A 470 34.74 58.95 17.22
N ASN A 471 33.41 59.14 17.28
CA ASN A 471 32.70 59.44 18.53
C ASN A 471 32.15 58.17 19.18
N ILE A 472 32.45 57.96 20.46
CA ILE A 472 31.97 56.83 21.24
C ILE A 472 31.28 57.37 22.48
N ALA A 473 29.95 57.30 22.49
CA ALA A 473 29.11 57.74 23.61
C ALA A 473 29.35 59.19 24.07
N GLY A 474 29.59 60.10 23.11
CA GLY A 474 29.79 61.54 23.39
C GLY A 474 31.26 61.97 23.41
N GLU A 475 32.19 61.03 23.57
CA GLU A 475 33.63 61.31 23.62
C GLU A 475 34.28 61.09 22.24
N GLU A 476 35.21 61.97 21.85
CA GLU A 476 35.91 61.89 20.56
C GLU A 476 37.28 61.22 20.72
N TYR A 477 37.55 60.22 19.88
CA TYR A 477 38.81 59.46 19.85
C TYR A 477 39.43 59.53 18.45
N TYR A 478 40.74 59.35 18.37
CA TYR A 478 41.43 59.17 17.08
C TYR A 478 42.00 57.75 16.96
N PHE A 479 41.62 57.05 15.90
CA PHE A 479 42.15 55.73 15.55
C PHE A 479 43.06 55.86 14.33
N LYS A 480 44.23 55.21 14.36
CA LYS A 480 45.17 55.18 13.24
C LYS A 480 44.61 54.39 12.07
N GLU A 481 45.28 54.45 10.93
CA GLU A 481 44.89 53.71 9.71
C GLU A 481 44.82 52.18 9.94
N ASP A 482 45.68 51.64 10.80
CA ASP A 482 45.66 50.23 11.22
C ASP A 482 44.55 49.90 12.26
N GLY A 483 43.74 50.89 12.66
CA GLY A 483 42.64 50.77 13.60
C GLY A 483 43.04 50.89 15.08
N THR A 484 44.34 51.04 15.39
CA THR A 484 44.79 51.19 16.78
C THR A 484 44.43 52.57 17.34
N LEU A 485 44.02 52.62 18.61
CA LEU A 485 43.76 53.88 19.31
C LEU A 485 45.07 54.66 19.49
N ALA A 486 45.09 55.92 19.03
CA ALA A 486 46.18 56.84 19.33
C ALA A 486 46.09 57.29 20.80
N VAL A 487 47.18 57.13 21.55
CA VAL A 487 47.30 57.56 22.96
C VAL A 487 48.59 58.37 23.10
N ASN A 488 48.55 59.47 23.86
CA ASN A 488 49.67 60.39 24.04
C ASN A 488 50.37 60.75 22.71
N ALA A 489 49.58 61.01 21.67
CA ALA A 489 50.08 61.20 20.30
C ALA A 489 49.47 62.43 19.62
N GLU A 490 50.26 63.04 18.74
CA GLU A 490 49.81 64.04 17.76
C GLU A 490 49.73 63.37 16.39
N ILE A 491 48.53 63.35 15.79
CA ILE A 491 48.26 62.64 14.53
C ILE A 491 47.18 63.38 13.73
N ASP A 492 47.42 63.60 12.44
CA ASP A 492 46.51 64.27 11.50
C ASP A 492 45.88 65.59 12.02
N GLY A 493 46.64 66.33 12.84
CA GLY A 493 46.22 67.61 13.44
C GLY A 493 45.46 67.50 14.77
N TYR A 494 45.34 66.31 15.35
CA TYR A 494 44.71 66.05 16.65
C TYR A 494 45.73 65.64 17.70
N VAL A 495 45.58 66.12 18.94
CA VAL A 495 46.38 65.68 20.10
C VAL A 495 45.52 64.81 21.00
N THR A 496 46.01 63.63 21.35
CA THR A 496 45.30 62.64 22.19
C THR A 496 45.96 62.47 23.56
N ASP A 497 45.15 62.28 24.61
CA ASP A 497 45.64 62.03 25.98
C ASP A 497 46.05 60.56 26.23
N GLU A 498 46.38 60.22 27.47
CA GLU A 498 46.76 58.85 27.87
C GLU A 498 45.64 57.80 27.72
N ASN A 499 44.39 58.27 27.64
CA ASN A 499 43.20 57.44 27.42
C ASN A 499 42.77 57.40 25.94
N GLY A 500 43.40 58.23 25.09
CA GLY A 500 43.16 58.35 23.66
C GLY A 500 42.06 59.33 23.27
N LEU A 501 41.61 60.17 24.21
CA LEU A 501 40.63 61.22 23.96
C LEU A 501 41.27 62.36 23.17
N ILE A 502 40.59 62.82 22.13
CA ILE A 502 41.00 64.02 21.39
C ILE A 502 40.81 65.23 22.30
N MET A 503 41.92 65.90 22.61
CA MET A 503 41.89 67.15 23.34
C MET A 503 41.46 68.27 22.39
N THR A 504 40.40 69.01 22.75
CA THR A 504 40.05 70.22 22.01
C THR A 504 41.17 71.25 22.18
N ASN A 505 41.74 71.72 21.06
CA ASN A 505 42.71 72.81 21.09
C ASN A 505 42.07 74.03 21.79
N ALA A 506 42.75 74.54 22.81
CA ALA A 506 42.38 75.74 23.55
C ALA A 506 42.49 77.05 22.73
N ASN A 507 42.39 77.00 21.40
CA ASN A 507 42.57 78.16 20.51
C ASN A 507 41.28 78.76 19.93
N ASP A 508 40.09 78.19 20.17
CA ASP A 508 38.81 78.81 19.75
C ASP A 508 38.17 79.72 20.83
N LYS A 509 38.97 80.30 21.73
CA LYS A 509 38.53 81.34 22.69
C LYS A 509 39.28 82.68 22.57
N LYS A 510 39.71 83.06 21.37
CA LYS A 510 40.16 84.43 21.06
C LYS A 510 39.61 84.95 19.72
N SER A 511 38.30 85.15 19.64
CA SER A 511 37.69 86.24 18.87
C SER A 511 36.28 86.53 19.38
N ALA A 512 36.21 87.08 20.59
CA ALA A 512 35.05 87.81 21.09
C ALA A 512 35.60 88.94 21.95
N ASP A 513 36.00 90.01 21.26
CA ASP A 513 35.90 91.41 21.70
C ASP A 513 35.46 92.22 20.48
#